data_AF-A0A1Z1WR73-F1
#
_entry.id   AF-A0A1Z1WR73-F1
#
_cell.length_a   1.000
_cell.length_b   1.000
_cell.length_c   1.000
_cell.angle_alpha   90.00
_cell.angle_beta   90.00
_cell.angle_gamma   90.00
#
_symmetry.space_group_name_H-M   'P 1'
#
loop_
_entity.id
_entity.type
_entity.pdbx_description
1 polymer ?
#
loop_
_entity_poly.entity_id
_entity_poly.type
_entity_poly.pdbx_seq_one_letter_code
_entity_poly.pdbx_strand_id
1 'polypeptide(L)'
;MRAAGRAERRVAIVLDGKVISAPGVNADVRCGAGITGGSTQITGGFDEGEAKDLAALVKGGALPVPVDVVEQRTVGPTLGAEAIAASTQAALIGLALTALFITFVYRLLGALATVALALYGLMSYAALLAIGATLTLPGLAGFVLAIGMAVDANVLVFERAREEYLGARATNPDARDRGAGPEASPRPCTPASPRPGAPSSTPT
;
A
#
# COMPACT_ATOMS: atom_id res chain seq x y z
N MET A 1 51.95 -15.41 -34.57
CA MET A 1 52.43 -16.78 -34.29
C MET A 1 51.27 -17.75 -34.49
N ARG A 2 51.36 -18.62 -35.50
CA ARG A 2 50.42 -19.73 -35.72
C ARG A 2 50.82 -20.90 -34.82
N ALA A 3 49.90 -21.42 -34.02
CA ALA A 3 50.05 -22.70 -33.33
C ALA A 3 49.09 -23.70 -33.98
N ALA A 4 49.65 -24.81 -34.48
CA ALA A 4 48.91 -25.97 -34.96
C ALA A 4 48.78 -27.00 -33.82
N GLY A 5 47.62 -27.65 -33.69
CA GLY A 5 47.55 -28.95 -33.00
C GLY A 5 46.43 -29.23 -32.00
N ARG A 6 45.17 -28.91 -32.31
CA ARG A 6 43.90 -29.62 -32.00
C ARG A 6 42.80 -28.59 -32.26
N ALA A 7 42.15 -28.66 -33.42
CA ALA A 7 41.10 -27.72 -33.77
C ALA A 7 39.83 -28.03 -32.97
N GLU A 8 39.86 -27.81 -31.66
CA GLU A 8 38.64 -27.66 -30.88
C GLU A 8 37.95 -26.42 -31.44
N ARG A 9 36.94 -26.67 -32.26
CA ARG A 9 36.08 -25.63 -32.84
C ARG A 9 35.50 -24.88 -31.66
N ARG A 10 35.89 -23.62 -31.46
CA ARG A 10 35.43 -22.76 -30.37
C ARG A 10 34.90 -21.47 -30.96
N VAL A 11 33.80 -20.98 -30.43
CA VAL A 11 33.20 -19.70 -30.85
C VAL A 11 33.43 -18.72 -29.72
N ALA A 12 34.21 -17.67 -29.97
CA ALA A 12 34.44 -16.62 -28.98
C ALA A 12 33.26 -15.64 -28.96
N ILE A 13 32.65 -15.49 -27.79
CA ILE A 13 31.62 -14.50 -27.50
C ILE A 13 32.34 -13.28 -26.93
N VAL A 14 32.32 -12.18 -27.69
CA VAL A 14 33.00 -10.94 -27.35
C VAL A 14 31.97 -9.88 -26.99
N LEU A 15 32.12 -9.28 -25.81
CA LEU A 15 31.33 -8.13 -25.36
C LEU A 15 32.29 -6.97 -25.13
N ASP A 16 32.04 -5.84 -25.79
CA ASP A 16 32.86 -4.61 -25.69
C ASP A 16 34.37 -4.85 -25.90
N GLY A 17 34.71 -5.74 -26.83
CA GLY A 17 36.11 -6.09 -27.15
C GLY A 17 36.77 -7.08 -26.18
N LYS A 18 36.07 -7.52 -25.12
CA LYS A 18 36.54 -8.54 -24.18
C LYS A 18 35.89 -9.89 -24.46
N VAL A 19 36.70 -10.96 -24.53
CA VAL A 19 36.20 -12.33 -24.66
C VAL A 19 35.57 -12.74 -23.33
N ILE A 20 34.24 -12.90 -23.30
CA ILE A 20 33.50 -13.34 -22.10
C ILE A 20 33.52 -14.87 -22.00
N SER A 21 33.33 -15.56 -23.12
CA SER A 21 33.43 -17.02 -23.16
C SER A 21 33.83 -17.52 -24.55
N ALA A 22 34.52 -18.65 -24.59
CA ALA A 22 34.91 -19.33 -25.82
C ALA A 22 34.57 -20.83 -25.76
N PRO A 23 33.27 -21.18 -25.66
CA PRO A 23 32.82 -22.56 -25.57
C PRO A 23 33.19 -23.37 -26.82
N GLY A 24 33.40 -24.67 -26.62
CA GLY A 24 33.56 -25.63 -27.70
C GLY A 24 32.25 -25.85 -28.46
N VAL A 25 32.32 -25.95 -29.77
CA VAL A 25 31.22 -26.33 -30.66
C VAL A 25 31.08 -27.84 -30.64
N ASN A 26 29.86 -28.30 -30.36
CA ASN A 26 29.54 -29.73 -30.31
C ASN A 26 29.93 -30.45 -31.61
N ALA A 27 30.30 -31.72 -31.47
CA ALA A 27 30.80 -32.55 -32.57
C ALA A 27 29.81 -32.63 -33.75
N ASP A 28 28.51 -32.60 -33.44
CA ASP A 28 27.38 -32.78 -34.37
C ASP A 28 27.18 -31.63 -35.36
N VAL A 29 27.72 -30.43 -35.07
CA VAL A 29 27.61 -29.29 -35.98
C VAL A 29 28.59 -29.48 -37.13
N ARG A 30 28.12 -29.64 -38.37
CA ARG A 30 29.01 -29.82 -39.54
C ARG A 30 29.69 -28.52 -39.94
N CYS A 31 30.95 -28.60 -40.37
CA CYS A 31 31.70 -27.46 -40.90
C CYS A 31 30.99 -26.90 -42.16
N GLY A 32 30.79 -25.58 -42.20
CA GLY A 32 30.21 -24.89 -43.35
C GLY A 32 28.67 -24.88 -43.43
N ALA A 33 27.96 -25.59 -42.54
CA ALA A 33 26.50 -25.67 -42.56
C ALA A 33 25.78 -24.69 -41.61
N GLY A 34 26.49 -24.08 -40.66
CA GLY A 34 25.87 -23.30 -39.58
C GLY A 34 25.01 -24.17 -38.66
N ILE A 35 24.52 -23.61 -37.54
CA ILE A 35 23.57 -24.30 -36.66
C ILE A 35 22.17 -24.13 -37.26
N THR A 36 21.69 -25.14 -37.99
CA THR A 36 20.36 -25.15 -38.60
C THR A 36 19.35 -25.73 -37.63
N GLY A 37 18.75 -24.89 -36.78
CA GLY A 37 17.76 -25.37 -35.79
C GLY A 37 17.13 -24.31 -34.89
N GLY A 38 17.39 -23.02 -35.12
CA GLY A 38 16.83 -21.92 -34.34
C GLY A 38 17.22 -21.89 -32.85
N SER A 39 18.01 -22.86 -32.38
CA SER A 39 18.48 -22.97 -31.00
C SER A 39 19.99 -23.23 -31.00
N THR A 40 20.68 -22.58 -30.07
CA THR A 40 22.12 -22.74 -29.85
C THR A 40 22.33 -22.96 -28.37
N GLN A 41 23.10 -23.99 -28.02
CA GLN A 41 23.42 -24.31 -26.63
C GLN A 41 24.87 -23.93 -26.36
N ILE A 42 25.08 -23.13 -25.32
CA ILE A 42 26.40 -22.70 -24.86
C ILE A 42 26.76 -23.61 -23.68
N THR A 43 27.81 -24.40 -23.84
CA THR A 43 28.30 -25.33 -22.80
C THR A 43 29.65 -24.85 -22.27
N GLY A 44 29.84 -24.91 -20.95
CA GLY A 44 31.05 -24.44 -20.26
C GLY A 44 30.97 -24.69 -18.76
N GLY A 45 32.03 -24.37 -18.03
CA GLY A 45 32.08 -24.46 -16.55
C GLY A 45 31.46 -23.25 -15.87
N PHE A 46 30.23 -22.88 -16.24
CA PHE A 46 29.51 -21.76 -15.64
C PHE A 46 28.77 -22.20 -14.38
N ASP A 47 28.73 -21.33 -13.37
CA ASP A 47 27.76 -21.47 -12.27
C ASP A 47 26.34 -21.04 -12.71
N GLU A 48 25.31 -21.39 -11.93
CA GLU A 48 23.92 -21.06 -12.27
C GLU A 48 23.69 -19.55 -12.40
N GLY A 49 24.34 -18.74 -11.54
CA GLY A 49 24.29 -17.28 -11.60
C GLY A 49 24.92 -16.73 -12.88
N GLU A 50 26.14 -17.17 -13.19
CA GLU A 50 26.87 -16.74 -14.40
C GLU A 50 26.12 -17.12 -15.69
N ALA A 51 25.50 -18.30 -15.72
CA ALA A 51 24.71 -18.75 -16.87
C ALA A 51 23.48 -17.85 -17.10
N LYS A 52 22.81 -17.40 -16.03
CA LYS A 52 21.67 -16.47 -16.10
C LYS A 52 22.10 -15.08 -16.59
N ASP A 53 23.22 -14.57 -16.08
CA ASP A 53 23.74 -13.27 -16.48
C ASP A 53 24.18 -13.27 -17.94
N LEU A 54 24.92 -14.30 -18.38
CA LEU A 54 25.30 -14.46 -19.78
C LEU A 54 24.08 -14.58 -20.69
N ALA A 55 23.06 -15.31 -20.27
CA ALA A 55 21.81 -15.43 -21.02
C ALA A 55 21.06 -14.07 -21.12
N ALA A 56 21.07 -13.27 -20.06
CA ALA A 56 20.48 -11.93 -20.08
C ALA A 56 21.23 -10.99 -21.03
N LEU A 57 22.57 -11.01 -21.01
CA LEU A 57 23.41 -10.21 -21.89
C LEU A 57 23.22 -10.59 -23.37
N VAL A 58 23.22 -11.89 -23.69
CA VAL A 58 23.01 -12.37 -25.06
C VAL A 58 21.60 -12.06 -25.58
N LYS A 59 20.58 -12.13 -24.70
CA LYS A 59 19.20 -11.71 -25.04
C LYS A 59 19.04 -10.20 -25.18
N GLY A 60 19.78 -9.42 -24.39
CA GLY A 60 19.75 -7.96 -24.41
C GLY A 60 20.35 -7.35 -25.66
N GLY A 61 21.26 -8.08 -26.33
CA GLY A 61 21.92 -7.62 -27.55
C GLY A 61 22.87 -6.45 -27.32
N ALA A 62 23.44 -5.93 -28.41
CA ALA A 62 24.29 -4.74 -28.35
C ALA A 62 23.42 -3.48 -28.24
N LEU A 63 23.72 -2.60 -27.29
CA LEU A 63 23.05 -1.31 -27.18
C LEU A 63 23.38 -0.47 -28.43
N PRO A 64 22.37 0.01 -29.21
CA PRO A 64 22.59 0.73 -30.47
C PRO A 64 23.25 2.12 -30.32
N VAL A 65 23.33 2.64 -29.10
CA VAL A 65 23.79 4.00 -28.79
C VAL A 65 24.59 3.97 -27.48
N PRO A 66 25.68 4.76 -27.35
CA PRO A 66 26.35 4.94 -26.08
C PRO A 66 25.35 5.49 -25.05
N VAL A 67 25.18 4.77 -23.93
CA VAL A 67 24.32 5.18 -22.82
C VAL A 67 25.20 5.83 -21.77
N ASP A 68 25.01 7.13 -21.57
CA ASP A 68 25.58 7.84 -20.45
C ASP A 68 24.66 7.70 -19.23
N VAL A 69 25.23 7.32 -18.09
CA VAL A 69 24.49 7.24 -16.82
C VAL A 69 24.28 8.66 -16.30
N VAL A 70 23.09 9.22 -16.53
CA VAL A 70 22.76 10.61 -16.18
C VAL A 70 22.65 10.81 -14.67
N GLU A 71 22.14 9.83 -13.93
CA GLU A 71 22.07 9.88 -12.46
C GLU A 71 21.97 8.46 -11.89
N GLN A 72 22.90 8.10 -10.98
CA GLN A 72 22.87 6.84 -10.25
C GLN A 72 22.67 7.13 -8.77
N ARG A 73 21.46 6.87 -8.26
CA ARG A 73 21.17 6.90 -6.82
C ARG A 73 21.36 5.53 -6.21
N THR A 74 22.58 5.23 -5.82
CA THR A 74 22.87 4.05 -5.01
C THR A 74 22.66 4.41 -3.54
N VAL A 75 21.57 3.93 -2.95
CA VAL A 75 21.36 3.99 -1.50
C VAL A 75 22.04 2.78 -0.85
N GLY A 76 22.89 3.07 0.13
CA GLY A 76 23.58 2.03 0.90
C GLY A 76 22.59 1.24 1.77
N PRO A 77 22.76 -0.10 1.90
CA PRO A 77 21.90 -0.93 2.75
C PRO A 77 21.82 -0.44 4.21
N THR A 78 22.88 0.20 4.70
CA THR A 78 22.96 0.76 6.06
C THR A 78 22.00 1.93 6.28
N LEU A 79 21.89 2.86 5.33
CA LEU A 79 20.98 4.01 5.40
C LEU A 79 19.50 3.56 5.40
N GLY A 80 19.18 2.50 4.67
CA GLY A 80 17.85 1.89 4.68
C GLY A 80 17.50 1.27 6.03
N ALA A 81 18.43 0.50 6.62
CA ALA A 81 18.23 -0.13 7.92
C ALA A 81 18.06 0.91 9.05
N GLU A 82 18.88 1.96 9.05
CA GLU A 82 18.76 3.08 10.00
C GLU A 82 17.43 3.82 9.84
N ALA A 83 17.00 4.09 8.61
CA ALA A 83 15.72 4.72 8.35
C ALA A 83 14.53 3.89 8.86
N ILE A 84 14.56 2.57 8.67
CA ILE A 84 13.51 1.67 9.16
C ILE A 84 13.49 1.69 10.69
N ALA A 85 14.65 1.53 11.34
CA ALA A 85 14.75 1.56 12.79
C ALA A 85 14.23 2.87 13.39
N ALA A 86 14.67 4.02 12.85
CA ALA A 86 14.23 5.34 13.29
C ALA A 86 12.71 5.50 13.12
N SER A 87 12.15 5.03 11.99
CA SER A 87 10.72 5.10 11.71
C SER A 87 9.90 4.25 12.69
N THR A 88 10.37 3.03 13.00
CA THR A 88 9.69 2.15 13.96
C THR A 88 9.69 2.73 15.38
N GLN A 89 10.82 3.30 15.82
CA GLN A 89 10.90 3.96 17.13
C GLN A 89 10.00 5.20 17.19
N ALA A 90 10.02 6.05 16.15
CA ALA A 90 9.15 7.21 16.06
C ALA A 90 7.66 6.82 16.09
N ALA A 91 7.27 5.76 15.38
CA ALA A 91 5.90 5.26 15.38
C ALA A 91 5.47 4.75 16.76
N LEU A 92 6.31 3.99 17.47
CA LEU A 92 6.01 3.49 18.81
C LEU A 92 5.87 4.63 19.83
N ILE A 93 6.79 5.59 19.81
CA ILE A 93 6.74 6.76 20.70
C ILE A 93 5.51 7.61 20.38
N GLY A 94 5.25 7.88 19.10
CA GLY A 94 4.07 8.63 18.65
C GLY A 94 2.76 7.97 19.07
N LEU A 95 2.61 6.67 18.81
CA LEU A 95 1.45 5.89 19.23
C LEU A 95 1.24 5.96 20.74
N ALA A 96 2.32 5.78 21.53
CA ALA A 96 2.24 5.82 22.99
C ALA A 96 1.84 7.21 23.52
N LEU A 97 2.42 8.29 22.98
CA LEU A 97 2.08 9.65 23.37
C LEU A 97 0.63 9.99 22.99
N THR A 98 0.19 9.63 21.78
CA THR A 98 -1.20 9.84 21.34
C THR A 98 -2.17 9.03 22.19
N ALA A 99 -1.88 7.75 22.45
CA ALA A 99 -2.69 6.89 23.31
C ALA A 99 -2.83 7.48 24.72
N LEU A 100 -1.71 7.94 25.30
CA LEU A 100 -1.69 8.55 26.63
C LEU A 100 -2.48 9.86 26.66
N PHE A 101 -2.31 10.72 25.66
CA PHE A 101 -3.04 11.98 25.54
C PHE A 101 -4.54 11.76 25.45
N ILE A 102 -5.01 10.90 24.54
CA ILE A 102 -6.45 10.63 24.36
C ILE A 102 -7.03 9.92 25.57
N THR A 103 -6.31 8.96 26.16
CA THR A 103 -6.75 8.26 27.37
C THR A 103 -6.85 9.21 28.56
N PHE A 104 -5.94 10.17 28.72
CA PHE A 104 -5.99 11.14 29.80
C PHE A 104 -7.18 12.10 29.65
N VAL A 105 -7.44 12.60 28.43
CA VAL A 105 -8.53 13.55 28.15
C VAL A 105 -9.91 12.89 28.23
N TYR A 106 -10.08 11.69 27.67
CA TYR A 106 -11.39 11.02 27.53
C TYR A 106 -11.60 9.80 28.45
N ARG A 107 -10.63 9.51 29.35
CA ARG A 107 -10.68 8.41 30.32
C ARG A 107 -11.00 7.06 29.66
N LEU A 108 -12.10 6.42 30.06
CA LEU A 108 -12.51 5.09 29.58
C LEU A 108 -12.79 5.07 28.07
N LEU A 109 -13.41 6.13 27.54
CA LEU A 109 -13.67 6.25 26.10
C LEU A 109 -12.36 6.41 25.31
N GLY A 110 -11.37 7.09 25.88
CA GLY A 110 -10.05 7.23 25.27
C GLY A 110 -9.28 5.90 25.20
N ALA A 111 -9.45 5.02 26.19
CA ALA A 111 -8.88 3.68 26.16
C ALA A 111 -9.48 2.83 25.02
N LEU A 112 -10.81 2.88 24.84
CA LEU A 112 -11.51 2.23 23.71
C LEU A 112 -11.04 2.79 22.36
N ALA A 113 -10.88 4.11 22.25
CA ALA A 113 -10.36 4.76 21.05
C ALA A 113 -8.93 4.31 20.72
N THR A 114 -8.08 4.14 21.74
CA THR A 114 -6.71 3.64 21.57
C THR A 114 -6.70 2.22 21.01
N VAL A 115 -7.59 1.34 21.49
CA VAL A 115 -7.73 -0.03 20.96
C VAL A 115 -8.21 -0.01 19.50
N ALA A 116 -9.20 0.83 19.19
CA ALA A 116 -9.69 1.01 17.82
C ALA A 116 -8.60 1.52 16.89
N LEU A 117 -7.76 2.46 17.34
CA LEU A 117 -6.63 2.99 16.58
C LEU A 117 -5.56 1.93 16.33
N ALA A 118 -5.24 1.12 17.34
CA ALA A 118 -4.29 0.02 17.19
C ALA A 118 -4.78 -1.02 16.18
N LEU A 119 -6.07 -1.38 16.24
CA LEU A 119 -6.70 -2.28 15.28
C LEU A 119 -6.73 -1.69 13.86
N TYR A 120 -7.01 -0.39 13.72
CA TYR A 120 -6.94 0.31 12.44
C TYR A 120 -5.54 0.21 11.83
N GLY A 121 -4.49 0.55 12.59
CA GLY A 121 -3.10 0.46 12.12
C GLY A 121 -2.71 -0.97 11.74
N LEU A 122 -3.12 -1.96 12.54
CA LEU A 122 -2.88 -3.38 12.25
C LEU A 122 -3.57 -3.84 10.97
N MET A 123 -4.85 -3.50 10.80
CA MET A 123 -5.63 -3.84 9.61
C MET A 123 -5.05 -3.17 8.36
N SER A 124 -4.68 -1.88 8.45
CA SER A 124 -4.05 -1.15 7.35
C SER A 124 -2.71 -1.77 6.95
N TYR A 125 -1.87 -2.15 7.92
CA TYR A 125 -0.61 -2.84 7.63
C TYR A 125 -0.84 -4.23 7.01
N ALA A 126 -1.78 -5.01 7.55
CA ALA A 126 -2.14 -6.32 6.99
C ALA A 126 -2.66 -6.21 5.56
N ALA A 127 -3.44 -5.17 5.24
CA ALA A 127 -3.93 -4.93 3.88
C ALA A 127 -2.78 -4.64 2.90
N LEU A 128 -1.76 -3.89 3.32
CA LEU A 128 -0.58 -3.65 2.49
C LEU A 128 0.18 -4.94 2.20
N LEU A 129 0.34 -5.82 3.20
CA LEU A 129 0.95 -7.13 3.03
C LEU A 129 0.12 -8.04 2.11
N ALA A 130 -1.21 -8.02 2.23
CA ALA A 130 -2.11 -8.85 1.43
C ALA A 130 -2.03 -8.53 -0.07
N ILE A 131 -1.75 -7.28 -0.42
CA ILE A 131 -1.63 -6.83 -1.83
C ILE A 131 -0.17 -6.97 -2.33
N GLY A 132 0.77 -7.35 -1.46
CA GLY A 132 2.20 -7.43 -1.81
C GLY A 132 2.86 -6.06 -1.99
N ALA A 133 2.30 -5.00 -1.38
CA ALA A 133 2.87 -3.67 -1.43
C ALA A 133 4.13 -3.57 -0.56
N THR A 134 5.18 -2.95 -1.08
CA THR A 134 6.42 -2.72 -0.33
C THR A 134 6.35 -1.41 0.44
N LEU A 135 6.69 -1.46 1.73
CA LEU A 135 6.71 -0.29 2.59
C LEU A 135 8.01 0.48 2.39
N THR A 136 7.99 1.44 1.46
CA THR A 136 9.11 2.34 1.20
C THR A 136 9.12 3.51 2.18
N LEU A 137 10.23 4.28 2.24
CA LEU A 137 10.33 5.52 3.02
C LEU A 137 9.15 6.50 2.78
N PRO A 138 8.78 6.82 1.52
CA PRO A 138 7.57 7.60 1.25
C PRO A 138 6.27 6.90 1.69
N GLY A 139 6.19 5.58 1.56
CA GLY A 139 5.04 4.79 2.01
C GLY A 139 4.82 4.89 3.52
N LEU A 140 5.91 4.85 4.31
CA LEU A 140 5.87 5.06 5.76
C LEU A 140 5.35 6.46 6.12
N ALA A 141 5.78 7.50 5.40
CA ALA A 141 5.27 8.85 5.61
C ALA A 141 3.75 8.95 5.36
N GLY A 142 3.27 8.35 4.26
CA GLY A 142 1.83 8.29 3.96
C GLY A 142 1.04 7.49 5.00
N PHE A 143 1.60 6.40 5.51
CA PHE A 143 0.99 5.59 6.56
C PHE A 143 0.82 6.37 7.87
N VAL A 144 1.85 7.11 8.28
CA VAL A 144 1.79 7.99 9.47
C VAL A 144 0.75 9.10 9.29
N LEU A 145 0.69 9.71 8.09
CA LEU A 145 -0.32 10.72 7.77
C LEU A 145 -1.74 10.18 7.90
N ALA A 146 -2.00 8.96 7.39
CA ALA A 146 -3.30 8.32 7.48
C ALA A 146 -3.71 8.07 8.95
N ILE A 147 -2.78 7.59 9.78
CA ILE A 147 -3.00 7.40 11.22
C ILE A 147 -3.32 8.73 11.91
N GLY A 148 -2.58 9.80 11.59
CA GLY A 148 -2.81 11.13 12.16
C GLY A 148 -4.22 11.66 11.85
N MET A 149 -4.67 11.51 10.60
CA MET A 149 -6.03 11.89 10.22
C MET A 149 -7.11 11.03 10.88
N ALA A 150 -6.85 9.73 11.05
CA ALA A 150 -7.78 8.84 11.76
C ALA A 150 -7.95 9.24 13.23
N VAL A 151 -6.87 9.66 13.89
CA VAL A 151 -6.90 10.17 15.26
C VAL A 151 -7.69 11.48 15.36
N ASP A 152 -7.40 12.43 14.46
CA ASP A 152 -8.09 13.73 14.43
C ASP A 152 -9.60 13.57 14.28
N ALA A 153 -10.03 12.73 13.34
CA ALA A 153 -11.45 12.40 13.13
C ALA A 153 -12.08 11.78 14.38
N ASN A 154 -11.39 10.85 15.05
CA ASN A 154 -11.89 10.22 16.27
C ASN A 154 -12.07 11.25 17.39
N VAL A 155 -11.11 12.14 17.59
CA VAL A 155 -11.17 13.20 18.61
C VAL A 155 -12.33 14.16 18.34
N LEU A 156 -12.50 14.60 17.09
CA LEU A 156 -13.62 15.46 16.68
C LEU A 156 -14.99 14.81 16.97
N VAL A 157 -15.13 13.52 16.66
CA VAL A 157 -16.36 12.77 16.96
C VAL A 157 -16.62 12.70 18.46
N PHE A 158 -15.60 12.48 19.28
CA PHE A 158 -15.77 12.44 20.74
C PHE A 158 -16.10 13.79 21.35
N GLU A 159 -15.48 14.87 20.87
CA GLU A 159 -15.83 16.23 21.27
C GLU A 159 -17.29 16.52 20.91
N ARG A 160 -17.69 16.21 19.67
CA ARG A 160 -19.06 16.45 19.24
C ARG A 160 -20.07 15.66 20.06
N ALA A 161 -19.79 14.38 20.31
CA ALA A 161 -20.64 13.55 21.16
C ALA A 161 -20.77 14.17 22.56
N ARG A 162 -19.65 14.60 23.16
CA ARG A 162 -19.64 15.24 24.49
C ARG A 162 -20.44 16.53 24.52
N GLU A 163 -20.34 17.39 23.50
CA GLU A 163 -21.16 18.59 23.37
C GLU A 163 -22.66 18.26 23.35
N GLU A 164 -23.06 17.24 22.57
CA GLU A 164 -24.46 16.84 22.48
C GLU A 164 -24.99 16.25 23.79
N TYR A 165 -24.19 15.43 24.50
CA TYR A 165 -24.56 14.92 25.82
C TYR A 165 -24.75 16.04 26.86
N LEU A 166 -23.88 17.06 26.84
CA LEU A 166 -23.99 18.20 27.76
C LEU A 166 -25.16 19.12 27.39
N GLY A 167 -25.37 19.38 26.10
CA GLY A 167 -26.46 20.21 25.59
C GLY A 167 -27.84 19.59 25.79
N ALA A 168 -27.98 18.26 25.59
CA ALA A 168 -29.23 17.53 25.84
C ALA A 168 -29.63 17.52 27.32
N ARG A 169 -28.66 17.58 28.23
CA ARG A 169 -28.91 17.65 29.68
C ARG A 169 -29.33 19.05 30.14
N ALA A 170 -28.93 20.10 29.42
CA ALA A 170 -29.31 21.48 29.72
C ALA A 170 -30.73 21.83 29.23
N THR A 171 -31.19 21.24 28.12
CA THR A 171 -32.51 21.53 27.52
C THR A 171 -33.68 20.76 28.12
N ASN A 172 -33.45 19.79 29.02
CA ASN A 172 -34.55 19.04 29.64
C ASN A 172 -34.33 18.69 31.13
N PRO A 173 -34.58 19.64 32.05
CA PRO A 173 -34.75 19.32 33.47
C PRO A 173 -36.12 18.67 33.78
N ASP A 174 -37.08 18.71 32.85
CA ASP A 174 -38.52 18.48 33.10
C ASP A 174 -39.07 17.10 32.68
N ALA A 175 -38.32 16.26 31.96
CA ALA A 175 -38.79 14.92 31.61
C ALA A 175 -38.74 13.91 32.76
N ARG A 176 -38.21 14.29 33.93
CA ARG A 176 -38.19 13.43 35.12
C ARG A 176 -39.46 13.48 35.95
N ASP A 177 -40.36 14.45 35.72
CA ASP A 177 -41.56 14.64 36.54
C ASP A 177 -42.90 14.38 35.79
N ARG A 178 -42.86 14.04 34.49
CA ARG A 178 -44.06 13.64 33.73
C ARG A 178 -44.39 12.15 33.78
N GLY A 179 -43.77 11.42 34.70
CA GLY A 179 -44.01 9.99 34.96
C GLY A 179 -45.08 9.67 36.01
N ALA A 180 -45.91 10.62 36.44
CA ALA A 180 -46.98 10.39 37.40
C ALA A 180 -48.19 11.31 37.13
N GLY A 181 -48.93 11.05 36.05
CA GLY A 181 -50.23 11.68 35.81
C GLY A 181 -51.17 10.68 35.12
N PRO A 182 -52.26 10.21 35.75
CA PRO A 182 -53.19 9.29 35.13
C PRO A 182 -54.27 10.09 34.41
N GLU A 183 -54.01 10.64 33.21
CA GLU A 183 -55.13 11.10 32.36
C GLU A 183 -54.72 11.35 30.91
N ALA A 184 -54.76 10.30 30.10
CA ALA A 184 -54.99 10.43 28.66
C ALA A 184 -56.40 9.93 28.38
N SER A 185 -57.39 10.78 28.68
CA SER A 185 -58.76 10.60 28.22
C SER A 185 -58.79 10.67 26.68
N PRO A 186 -59.32 9.65 25.97
CA PRO A 186 -59.41 9.68 24.53
C PRO A 186 -60.51 10.67 24.12
N ARG A 187 -60.11 11.78 23.49
CA ARG A 187 -61.07 12.70 22.89
C ARG A 187 -61.79 11.99 21.73
N PRO A 188 -63.14 12.01 21.68
CA PRO A 188 -63.86 11.40 20.58
C PRO A 188 -63.58 12.17 19.28
N CYS A 189 -63.27 11.44 18.21
CA CYS A 189 -63.17 11.96 16.86
C CYS A 189 -64.51 12.55 16.44
N THR A 190 -64.62 13.88 16.41
CA THR A 190 -65.70 14.57 15.71
C THR A 190 -65.44 14.48 14.20
N PRO A 191 -66.41 14.03 13.39
CA PRO A 191 -66.24 14.01 11.94
C PRO A 191 -66.20 15.44 11.39
N ALA A 192 -65.29 15.66 10.46
CA ALA A 192 -65.09 16.92 9.77
C ALA A 192 -66.38 17.41 9.09
N SER A 193 -66.75 18.66 9.36
CA SER A 193 -67.79 19.40 8.64
C SER A 193 -67.42 19.55 7.16
N PRO A 194 -68.34 19.31 6.21
CA PRO A 194 -68.09 19.60 4.80
C PRO A 194 -68.12 21.12 4.58
N ARG A 195 -67.06 21.66 3.97
CA ARG A 195 -67.05 23.04 3.45
C ARG A 195 -67.90 23.09 2.18
N PRO A 196 -68.85 24.03 2.03
CA PRO A 196 -69.50 24.26 0.75
C PRO A 196 -68.68 25.28 -0.07
N GLY A 197 -68.50 24.99 -1.35
CA GLY A 197 -68.13 26.01 -2.34
C GLY A 197 -66.78 25.81 -3.01
N ALA A 198 -66.78 25.03 -4.09
CA ALA A 198 -65.88 25.26 -5.21
C ALA A 198 -66.71 25.11 -6.50
N PRO A 199 -67.00 26.19 -7.24
CA PRO A 199 -67.69 26.10 -8.52
C PRO A 199 -66.74 25.53 -9.59
N SER A 200 -67.30 24.57 -10.32
CA SER A 200 -66.82 23.99 -11.57
C SER A 200 -66.63 25.05 -12.66
N SER A 201 -65.47 25.05 -13.31
CA SER A 201 -65.33 25.55 -14.68
C SER A 201 -64.77 24.44 -15.56
N THR A 202 -65.64 23.99 -16.47
CA THR A 202 -65.47 23.03 -17.56
C THR A 202 -64.40 23.43 -18.58
N PRO A 203 -63.83 22.47 -19.32
CA PRO A 203 -62.95 22.74 -20.45
C PRO A 203 -63.76 22.93 -21.74
N THR A 204 -63.32 23.86 -22.59
CA THR A 204 -63.61 23.85 -24.03
C THR A 204 -62.35 24.31 -24.77
#